data_AF-K9E8C6-F1
#
_entry.id   AF-K9E8C6-F1
#
_cell.length_a   1.000
_cell.length_b   1.000
_cell.length_c   1.000
_cell.angle_alpha   90.00
_cell.angle_beta   90.00
_cell.angle_gamma   90.00
#
_symmetry.space_group_name_H-M   'P 1'
#
loop_
_entity.id
_entity.type
_entity.pdbx_description
1 polymer ?
#
loop_
_entity_poly.entity_id
_entity_poly.type
_entity_poly.pdbx_seq_one_letter_code
_entity_poly.pdbx_strand_id
1 'polypeptide(L)'
;MRIKKSRSKNSVSYAVIKDITRNGKRTTKIVETLGNYEEIKQKHPEMDPEEWAKQRAAELTAQEKQKKQKIAIHYDPTKKIRKDKQQLFNVGYLFLQSILAQLKLPTMTNKIAKQHQFKYPLDQILSCLIYNRILSPASKKSAFEFAQTLLEPPHFQLQDIYRSLDVLAEHTHDIQEHFYRLSQKVANRETAVLYYDCTNFFFEIEEAEGLKQYGRSKENRPNPIVQMGLFMDGSGIPLAFNITSGNTNEQTTLKPLEKRILKDFHLSKFVVCTDAGLSSTANRKYNTLGERAFITTQSVKKTKKHLKEWLLDKSGWRLSHDKQSYNIDDIDETAHFSDIFYKERWIHEDGLEQRFIVSYSPKYRQYQAAVRQGQIDRALKKVQEPSRLHQKGANDVNRFIKSTHVTQDGEIAQQAEHTIDQDRIEEEAQYDGFYAVCTNL
;
A
#
# COMPACT_ATOMS: atom_id res chain seq x y z
N MET A 1 -13.11 -6.19 46.94
CA MET A 1 -13.23 -7.59 46.47
C MET A 1 -13.55 -8.48 47.66
N ARG A 2 -13.98 -9.73 47.46
CA ARG A 2 -14.25 -10.68 48.58
C ARG A 2 -13.77 -12.09 48.23
N ILE A 3 -13.54 -12.90 49.26
CA ILE A 3 -13.18 -14.31 49.07
C ILE A 3 -14.42 -15.15 48.73
N LYS A 4 -14.27 -16.11 47.82
CA LYS A 4 -15.22 -17.18 47.53
C LYS A 4 -14.61 -18.49 48.03
N LYS A 5 -15.28 -19.12 48.98
CA LYS A 5 -14.92 -20.45 49.51
C LYS A 5 -15.78 -21.50 48.81
N SER A 6 -15.16 -22.42 48.09
CA SER A 6 -15.86 -23.54 47.46
C SER A 6 -15.48 -24.83 48.20
N ARG A 7 -16.47 -25.53 48.75
CA ARG A 7 -16.25 -26.77 49.51
C ARG A 7 -16.66 -27.97 48.66
N SER A 8 -15.75 -28.93 48.48
CA SER A 8 -16.02 -30.26 47.94
C SER A 8 -15.91 -31.29 49.07
N LYS A 9 -16.27 -32.56 48.81
CA LYS A 9 -16.18 -33.64 49.82
C LYS A 9 -14.77 -33.79 50.41
N ASN A 10 -13.71 -33.47 49.64
CA ASN A 10 -12.32 -33.73 50.01
C ASN A 10 -11.42 -32.47 50.00
N SER A 11 -11.94 -31.29 49.67
CA SER A 11 -11.12 -30.08 49.55
C SER A 11 -11.89 -28.78 49.72
N VAL A 12 -11.20 -27.76 50.23
CA VAL A 12 -11.70 -26.39 50.30
C VAL A 12 -10.82 -25.52 49.41
N SER A 13 -11.41 -24.80 48.46
CA SER A 13 -10.68 -23.89 47.58
C SER A 13 -11.11 -22.44 47.75
N TYR A 14 -10.13 -21.54 47.58
CA TYR A 14 -10.28 -20.10 47.75
C TYR A 14 -10.07 -19.38 46.42
N ALA A 15 -10.89 -18.37 46.16
CA ALA A 15 -10.70 -17.45 45.05
C ALA A 15 -11.11 -16.03 45.45
N VAL A 16 -10.45 -15.02 44.90
CA VAL A 16 -10.87 -13.62 45.06
C VAL A 16 -11.89 -13.30 43.96
N ILE A 17 -13.08 -12.85 44.34
CA ILE A 17 -14.14 -12.45 43.42
C ILE A 17 -14.47 -10.97 43.56
N LYS A 18 -14.96 -10.38 42.47
CA LYS A 18 -15.55 -9.04 42.48
C LYS A 18 -16.90 -9.04 41.77
N ASP A 19 -17.82 -8.23 42.26
CA ASP A 19 -19.11 -8.04 41.63
C ASP A 19 -18.95 -7.13 40.40
N ILE A 20 -19.57 -7.51 39.29
CA ILE A 20 -19.59 -6.75 38.03
C ILE A 20 -21.01 -6.71 37.47
N THR A 21 -21.33 -5.66 36.70
CA THR A 21 -22.60 -5.58 35.98
C THR A 21 -22.38 -6.02 34.54
N ARG A 22 -23.13 -7.04 34.08
CA ARG A 22 -23.10 -7.52 32.68
C ARG A 22 -24.54 -7.56 32.18
N ASN A 23 -24.83 -6.87 31.09
CA ASN A 23 -26.19 -6.77 30.49
C ASN A 23 -27.27 -6.34 31.51
N GLY A 24 -26.98 -5.33 32.32
CA GLY A 24 -27.92 -4.81 33.32
C GLY A 24 -28.15 -5.69 34.56
N LYS A 25 -27.58 -6.90 34.63
CA LYS A 25 -27.69 -7.79 35.80
C LYS A 25 -26.36 -7.86 36.58
N ARG A 26 -26.45 -7.89 37.91
CA ARG A 26 -25.30 -8.07 38.81
C ARG A 26 -24.81 -9.52 38.73
N THR A 27 -23.53 -9.70 38.43
CA THR A 27 -22.86 -11.00 38.35
C THR A 27 -21.51 -10.95 39.08
N THR A 28 -20.84 -12.08 39.27
CA THR A 28 -19.51 -12.15 39.92
C THR A 28 -18.45 -12.60 38.92
N LYS A 29 -17.27 -11.97 38.96
CA LYS A 29 -16.08 -12.38 38.19
C LYS A 29 -14.98 -12.81 39.15
N ILE A 30 -14.34 -13.94 38.86
CA ILE A 30 -13.13 -14.39 39.54
C ILE A 30 -11.96 -13.49 39.09
N VAL A 31 -11.29 -12.86 40.06
CA VAL A 31 -10.14 -11.98 39.86
C VAL A 31 -8.84 -12.77 39.93
N GLU A 32 -8.73 -13.66 40.91
CA GLU A 32 -7.55 -14.50 41.13
C GLU A 32 -7.99 -15.81 41.81
N THR A 33 -7.50 -16.95 41.33
CA THR A 33 -7.68 -18.26 41.98
C THR A 33 -6.51 -18.51 42.92
N LEU A 34 -6.79 -18.70 44.21
CA LEU A 34 -5.77 -18.75 45.26
C LEU A 34 -5.25 -20.16 45.54
N GLY A 35 -6.01 -21.20 45.15
CA GLY A 35 -5.66 -22.61 45.37
C GLY A 35 -6.54 -23.27 46.42
N ASN A 36 -6.18 -24.51 46.79
CA ASN A 36 -6.86 -25.25 47.86
C ASN A 36 -6.20 -25.04 49.24
N TYR A 37 -6.90 -25.43 50.32
CA TYR A 37 -6.48 -25.20 51.70
C TYR A 37 -5.08 -25.74 52.00
N GLU A 38 -4.79 -26.97 51.59
CA GLU A 38 -3.48 -27.61 51.81
C GLU A 38 -2.36 -26.92 51.05
N GLU A 39 -2.60 -26.53 49.79
CA GLU A 39 -1.63 -25.77 48.97
C GLU A 39 -1.27 -24.42 49.58
N ILE A 40 -2.26 -23.71 50.14
CA ILE A 40 -2.03 -22.41 50.77
C ILE A 40 -1.31 -22.61 52.11
N LYS A 41 -1.69 -23.62 52.90
CA LYS A 41 -1.06 -23.94 54.18
C LYS A 41 0.39 -24.40 54.03
N GLN A 42 0.72 -25.09 52.94
CA GLN A 42 2.09 -25.47 52.63
C GLN A 42 2.96 -24.26 52.26
N LYS A 43 2.38 -23.27 51.56
CA LYS A 43 3.10 -22.06 51.13
C LYS A 43 3.22 -21.00 52.23
N HIS A 44 2.25 -20.97 53.14
CA HIS A 44 2.14 -20.00 54.23
C HIS A 44 1.83 -20.74 55.55
N PRO A 45 2.77 -21.53 56.09
CA PRO A 45 2.54 -22.34 57.29
C PRO A 45 2.27 -21.50 58.56
N GLU A 46 2.70 -20.24 58.57
CA GLU A 46 2.54 -19.30 59.67
C GLU A 46 1.15 -18.67 59.81
N MET A 47 0.22 -18.90 58.86
CA MET A 47 -1.08 -18.23 58.82
C MET A 47 -2.20 -19.18 58.37
N ASP A 48 -3.41 -19.00 58.89
CA ASP A 48 -4.55 -19.78 58.38
C ASP A 48 -4.83 -19.40 56.91
N PRO A 49 -5.02 -20.38 56.00
CA PRO A 49 -5.30 -20.13 54.60
C PRO A 49 -6.45 -19.16 54.32
N GLU A 50 -7.46 -19.11 55.19
CA GLU A 50 -8.57 -18.15 55.04
C GLU A 50 -8.16 -16.72 55.41
N GLU A 51 -7.33 -16.54 56.43
CA GLU A 51 -6.78 -15.22 56.80
C GLU A 51 -5.87 -14.69 55.70
N TRP A 52 -4.99 -15.53 55.17
CA TRP A 52 -4.13 -15.18 54.04
C TRP A 52 -4.96 -14.79 52.80
N ALA A 53 -6.00 -15.56 52.48
CA ALA A 53 -6.90 -15.24 51.37
C ALA A 53 -7.63 -13.90 51.55
N LYS A 54 -8.01 -13.55 52.79
CA LYS A 54 -8.60 -12.23 53.12
C LYS A 54 -7.58 -11.11 52.94
N GLN A 55 -6.34 -11.29 53.40
CA GLN A 55 -5.27 -10.32 53.21
C GLN A 55 -5.00 -10.06 51.72
N ARG A 56 -4.91 -11.13 50.92
CA ARG A 56 -4.74 -11.03 49.47
C ARG A 56 -5.89 -10.30 48.77
N ALA A 57 -7.13 -10.58 49.18
CA ALA A 57 -8.30 -9.85 48.67
C ALA A 57 -8.28 -8.36 49.04
N ALA A 58 -7.76 -8.00 50.22
CA ALA A 58 -7.59 -6.61 50.65
C ALA A 58 -6.51 -5.88 49.84
N GLU A 59 -5.35 -6.52 49.61
CA GLU A 59 -4.28 -6.00 48.74
C GLU A 59 -4.79 -5.69 47.33
N LEU A 60 -5.48 -6.63 46.70
CA LEU A 60 -6.05 -6.44 45.36
C LEU A 60 -7.10 -5.32 45.34
N THR A 61 -7.86 -5.15 46.42
CA THR A 61 -8.82 -4.05 46.56
C THR A 61 -8.11 -2.70 46.67
N ALA A 62 -7.00 -2.63 47.41
CA ALA A 62 -6.18 -1.42 47.52
C ALA A 62 -5.53 -1.05 46.18
N GLN A 63 -4.97 -2.03 45.45
CA GLN A 63 -4.41 -1.81 44.11
C GLN A 63 -5.47 -1.32 43.11
N GLU A 64 -6.68 -1.90 43.12
CA GLU A 64 -7.78 -1.42 42.26
C GLU A 64 -8.24 -0.01 42.65
N LYS A 65 -8.23 0.33 43.95
CA LYS A 65 -8.55 1.67 44.44
C LYS A 65 -7.50 2.70 44.02
N GLN A 66 -6.22 2.34 44.05
CA GLN A 66 -5.13 3.19 43.58
C GLN A 66 -5.23 3.43 42.06
N LYS A 67 -5.53 2.39 41.26
CA LYS A 67 -5.79 2.53 39.82
C LYS A 67 -7.03 3.38 39.49
N LYS A 68 -8.00 3.47 40.40
CA LYS A 68 -9.24 4.24 40.25
C LYS A 68 -9.21 5.58 41.00
N GLN A 69 -8.04 5.99 41.52
CA GLN A 69 -7.93 7.23 42.27
C GLN A 69 -8.29 8.39 41.34
N LYS A 70 -9.31 9.15 41.73
CA LYS A 70 -9.70 10.36 41.01
C LYS A 70 -8.65 11.43 41.29
N ILE A 71 -7.95 11.87 40.26
CA ILE A 71 -6.99 12.96 40.35
C ILE A 71 -7.79 14.26 40.27
N ALA A 72 -7.91 14.98 41.38
CA ALA A 72 -8.44 16.34 41.40
C ALA A 72 -7.31 17.30 41.03
N ILE A 73 -7.41 17.96 39.87
CA ILE A 73 -6.46 18.99 39.46
C ILE A 73 -7.08 20.34 39.84
N HIS A 74 -6.43 21.05 40.76
CA HIS A 74 -6.84 22.39 41.18
C HIS A 74 -6.12 23.44 40.33
N TYR A 75 -6.88 24.33 39.69
CA TYR A 75 -6.34 25.44 38.88
C TYR A 75 -6.54 26.76 39.63
N ASP A 76 -5.50 27.60 39.64
CA ASP A 76 -5.56 28.96 40.17
C ASP A 76 -5.72 29.93 38.98
N PRO A 77 -6.86 30.62 38.84
CA PRO A 77 -7.12 31.53 37.72
C PRO A 77 -6.22 32.79 37.75
N THR A 78 -5.62 33.11 38.89
CA THR A 78 -4.72 34.27 39.03
C THR A 78 -3.26 33.94 38.71
N LYS A 79 -2.93 32.65 38.65
CA LYS A 79 -1.57 32.17 38.40
C LYS A 79 -1.16 32.47 36.97
N LYS A 80 -0.25 33.45 36.82
CA LYS A 80 0.31 33.81 35.52
C LYS A 80 1.16 32.68 34.95
N ILE A 81 0.95 32.39 33.67
CA ILE A 81 1.80 31.50 32.89
C ILE A 81 3.16 32.18 32.72
N ARG A 82 4.25 31.45 33.02
CA ARG A 82 5.60 31.97 32.81
C ARG A 82 5.84 32.18 31.32
N LYS A 83 6.24 33.40 30.96
CA LYS A 83 6.71 33.73 29.60
C LYS A 83 7.87 32.80 29.23
N ASP A 84 7.92 32.38 27.98
CA ASP A 84 8.97 31.52 27.40
C ASP A 84 9.09 30.10 28.01
N LYS A 85 8.10 29.67 28.82
CA LYS A 85 7.99 28.29 29.27
C LYS A 85 6.89 27.57 28.50
N GLN A 86 7.29 26.56 27.72
CA GLN A 86 6.34 25.68 27.04
C GLN A 86 5.47 24.91 28.04
N GLN A 87 4.15 24.95 27.85
CA GLN A 87 3.17 24.23 28.66
C GLN A 87 2.22 23.37 27.81
N LEU A 88 2.29 23.50 26.49
CA LEU A 88 1.51 22.74 25.53
C LEU A 88 2.45 21.83 24.74
N PHE A 89 2.08 20.57 24.62
CA PHE A 89 2.89 19.55 23.98
C PHE A 89 2.04 18.69 23.05
N ASN A 90 2.62 18.36 21.89
CA ASN A 90 2.05 17.41 20.97
C ASN A 90 2.43 15.98 21.39
N VAL A 91 1.42 15.15 21.67
CA VAL A 91 1.60 13.77 22.16
C VAL A 91 1.13 12.70 21.16
N GLY A 92 0.60 13.10 20.00
CA GLY A 92 0.10 12.17 18.97
C GLY A 92 1.16 11.19 18.44
N TYR A 93 2.44 11.54 18.57
CA TYR A 93 3.57 10.70 18.14
C TYR A 93 3.82 9.49 19.05
N LEU A 94 3.31 9.46 20.29
CA LEU A 94 3.60 8.37 21.24
C LEU A 94 3.12 7.00 20.74
N PHE A 95 2.02 6.98 19.98
CA PHE A 95 1.56 5.75 19.32
C PHE A 95 2.55 5.27 18.26
N LEU A 96 3.09 6.19 17.45
CA LEU A 96 4.12 5.89 16.45
C LEU A 96 5.42 5.43 17.12
N GLN A 97 5.81 6.07 18.22
CA GLN A 97 6.98 5.67 19.03
C GLN A 97 6.85 4.23 19.52
N SER A 98 5.67 3.82 19.98
CA SER A 98 5.38 2.43 20.36
C SER A 98 5.58 1.45 19.20
N ILE A 99 5.12 1.79 17.99
CA ILE A 99 5.32 0.96 16.79
C ILE A 99 6.81 0.88 16.43
N LEU A 100 7.52 2.02 16.41
CA LEU A 100 8.95 2.06 16.08
C LEU A 100 9.80 1.28 17.09
N ALA A 101 9.39 1.26 18.36
CA ALA A 101 10.01 0.44 19.39
C ALA A 101 9.81 -1.06 19.15
N GLN A 102 8.59 -1.49 18.77
CA GLN A 102 8.31 -2.88 18.38
C GLN A 102 9.12 -3.31 17.14
N LEU A 103 9.30 -2.38 16.19
CA LEU A 103 10.16 -2.54 15.03
C LEU A 103 11.67 -2.36 15.34
N LYS A 104 12.04 -2.22 16.61
CA LYS A 104 13.42 -2.09 17.09
C LYS A 104 14.27 -1.10 16.28
N LEU A 105 13.69 0.05 15.92
CA LEU A 105 14.39 1.10 15.17
C LEU A 105 15.72 1.50 15.84
N PRO A 106 15.80 1.71 17.17
CA PRO A 106 17.06 2.06 17.82
C PRO A 106 18.17 1.02 17.64
N THR A 107 17.84 -0.27 17.56
CA THR A 107 18.84 -1.32 17.33
C THR A 107 19.48 -1.19 15.95
N MET A 108 18.67 -0.92 14.93
CA MET A 108 19.12 -0.75 13.55
C MET A 108 19.97 0.50 13.38
N THR A 109 19.48 1.65 13.86
CA THR A 109 20.22 2.91 13.74
C THR A 109 21.50 2.90 14.56
N ASN A 110 21.56 2.21 15.71
CA ASN A 110 22.80 2.01 16.44
C ASN A 110 23.82 1.13 15.69
N LYS A 111 23.34 0.13 14.93
CA LYS A 111 24.22 -0.67 14.07
C LYS A 111 24.83 0.19 12.96
N ILE A 112 24.02 1.03 12.32
CA ILE A 112 24.47 1.98 11.30
C ILE A 112 25.44 2.99 11.92
N ALA A 113 25.11 3.59 13.06
CA ALA A 113 25.95 4.58 13.72
C ALA A 113 27.35 4.06 14.07
N LYS A 114 27.49 2.77 14.41
CA LYS A 114 28.81 2.14 14.66
C LYS A 114 29.71 2.02 13.43
N GLN A 115 29.13 2.06 12.23
CA GLN A 115 29.87 1.99 10.96
C GLN A 115 30.35 3.38 10.49
N HIS A 116 29.90 4.43 11.16
CA HIS A 116 30.16 5.82 10.81
C HIS A 116 30.81 6.58 11.97
N GLN A 117 31.35 7.77 11.70
CA GLN A 117 32.01 8.62 12.70
C GLN A 117 31.19 9.84 13.14
N PHE A 118 29.90 9.88 12.81
CA PHE A 118 29.03 10.99 13.23
C PHE A 118 28.68 10.91 14.72
N LYS A 119 28.28 12.05 15.30
CA LYS A 119 27.95 12.18 16.75
C LYS A 119 26.48 12.43 17.05
N TYR A 120 25.64 12.62 16.04
CA TYR A 120 24.22 12.90 16.23
C TYR A 120 23.38 11.63 16.50
N PRO A 121 22.25 11.74 17.21
CA PRO A 121 21.36 10.61 17.50
C PRO A 121 20.50 10.22 16.29
N LEU A 122 21.00 9.31 15.46
CA LEU A 122 20.33 8.87 14.22
C LEU A 122 18.93 8.26 14.46
N ASP A 123 18.73 7.57 15.59
CA ASP A 123 17.43 7.02 16.00
C ASP A 123 16.38 8.11 16.23
N GLN A 124 16.75 9.17 16.94
CA GLN A 124 15.87 10.30 17.22
C GLN A 124 15.57 11.07 15.93
N ILE A 125 16.57 11.27 15.08
CA ILE A 125 16.39 11.96 13.79
C ILE A 125 15.43 11.19 12.89
N LEU A 126 15.66 9.89 12.68
CA LEU A 126 14.79 9.07 11.84
C LEU A 126 13.37 8.99 12.40
N SER A 127 13.22 8.81 13.72
CA SER A 127 11.90 8.82 14.38
C SER A 127 11.18 10.15 14.18
N CYS A 128 11.88 11.28 14.38
CA CYS A 128 11.34 12.61 14.14
C CYS A 128 10.85 12.79 12.70
N LEU A 129 11.63 12.36 11.70
CA LEU A 129 11.23 12.44 10.30
C LEU A 129 10.00 11.60 9.99
N ILE A 130 9.87 10.42 10.59
CA ILE A 130 8.69 9.54 10.46
C ILE A 130 7.46 10.17 11.12
N TYR A 131 7.60 10.66 12.36
CA TYR A 131 6.51 11.33 13.07
C TYR A 131 5.99 12.53 12.29
N ASN A 132 6.90 13.38 11.82
CA ASN A 132 6.52 14.56 11.05
C ASN A 132 5.84 14.17 9.74
N ARG A 133 6.32 13.15 9.01
CA ARG A 133 5.70 12.71 7.75
C ARG A 133 4.24 12.29 7.92
N ILE A 134 3.88 11.73 9.07
CA ILE A 134 2.52 11.26 9.36
C ILE A 134 1.65 12.37 9.98
N LEU A 135 2.20 13.13 10.94
CA LEU A 135 1.43 14.07 11.75
C LEU A 135 1.33 15.46 11.13
N SER A 136 2.38 15.92 10.43
CA SER A 136 2.47 17.28 9.88
C SER A 136 3.49 17.33 8.74
N PRO A 137 3.20 16.70 7.59
CA PRO A 137 4.17 16.55 6.50
C PRO A 137 4.61 17.91 5.96
N ALA A 138 5.90 18.22 6.11
CA ALA A 138 6.45 19.51 5.69
C ALA A 138 7.95 19.40 5.31
N SER A 139 8.61 20.55 5.15
CA SER A 139 10.06 20.63 4.90
C SER A 139 10.87 20.08 6.08
N LYS A 140 12.15 19.75 5.87
CA LYS A 140 13.04 19.26 6.95
C LYS A 140 13.23 20.29 8.07
N LYS A 141 13.27 21.58 7.72
CA LYS A 141 13.27 22.68 8.67
C LYS A 141 11.99 22.71 9.50
N SER A 142 10.83 22.63 8.85
CA SER A 142 9.54 22.60 9.55
C SER A 142 9.40 21.35 10.41
N ALA A 143 9.93 20.20 9.98
CA ALA A 143 9.98 18.99 10.79
C ALA A 143 10.78 19.18 12.09
N PHE A 144 11.93 19.87 12.01
CA PHE A 144 12.73 20.22 13.18
C PHE A 144 11.98 21.15 14.13
N GLU A 145 11.35 22.20 13.61
CA GLU A 145 10.55 23.15 14.39
C GLU A 145 9.35 22.45 15.07
N PHE A 146 8.65 21.60 14.33
CA PHE A 146 7.55 20.79 14.86
C PHE A 146 8.03 19.86 15.99
N ALA A 147 9.20 19.26 15.84
CA ALA A 147 9.76 18.35 16.85
C ALA A 147 10.01 19.04 18.21
N GLN A 148 10.30 20.34 18.22
CA GLN A 148 10.42 21.11 19.46
C GLN A 148 9.09 21.22 20.23
N THR A 149 7.96 21.04 19.54
CA THR A 149 6.62 21.09 20.17
C THR A 149 6.20 19.76 20.81
N LEU A 150 6.98 18.70 20.63
CA LEU A 150 6.68 17.38 21.17
C LEU A 150 6.93 17.32 22.69
N LEU A 151 6.30 16.35 23.35
CA LEU A 151 6.54 16.11 24.79
C LEU A 151 8.01 15.79 25.10
N GLU A 152 8.68 15.06 24.19
CA GLU A 152 10.10 14.71 24.26
C GLU A 152 10.82 15.46 23.14
N PRO A 153 11.33 16.68 23.40
CA PRO A 153 12.03 17.44 22.37
C PRO A 153 13.33 16.73 21.96
N PRO A 154 13.71 16.81 20.68
CA PRO A 154 14.90 16.15 20.16
C PRO A 154 16.21 16.77 20.66
N HIS A 155 17.26 15.95 20.80
CA HIS A 155 18.60 16.37 21.23
C HIS A 155 19.59 16.51 20.07
N PHE A 156 19.13 17.02 18.93
CA PHE A 156 19.96 17.22 17.74
C PHE A 156 19.70 18.60 17.14
N GLN A 157 20.57 19.03 16.22
CA GLN A 157 20.43 20.31 15.52
C GLN A 157 19.92 20.10 14.09
N LEU A 158 19.42 21.17 13.46
CA LEU A 158 18.86 21.10 12.11
C LEU A 158 19.86 20.53 11.08
N GLN A 159 21.14 20.90 11.17
CA GLN A 159 22.19 20.39 10.29
C GLN A 159 22.40 18.87 10.42
N ASP A 160 22.10 18.29 11.58
CA ASP A 160 22.23 16.84 11.79
C ASP A 160 21.17 16.08 11.00
N ILE A 161 19.96 16.67 10.86
CA ILE A 161 18.93 16.13 9.96
C ILE A 161 19.50 16.03 8.54
N TYR A 162 20.04 17.12 7.99
CA TYR A 162 20.53 17.12 6.61
C TYR A 162 21.67 16.13 6.40
N ARG A 163 22.65 16.08 7.31
CA ARG A 163 23.77 15.14 7.26
C ARG A 163 23.34 13.68 7.39
N SER A 164 22.27 13.40 8.14
CA SER A 164 21.76 12.04 8.31
C SER A 164 21.13 11.47 7.04
N LEU A 165 20.66 12.32 6.12
CA LEU A 165 19.96 11.86 4.91
C LEU A 165 20.88 11.04 4.00
N ASP A 166 22.15 11.43 3.87
CA ASP A 166 23.13 10.70 3.06
C ASP A 166 23.42 9.32 3.65
N VAL A 167 23.59 9.24 4.97
CA VAL A 167 23.78 7.97 5.70
C VAL A 167 22.55 7.06 5.56
N LEU A 168 21.34 7.62 5.70
CA LEU A 168 20.09 6.86 5.52
C LEU A 168 19.95 6.38 4.08
N ALA A 169 20.35 7.18 3.09
CA ALA A 169 20.34 6.80 1.69
C ALA A 169 21.30 5.64 1.42
N GLU A 170 22.53 5.71 1.93
CA GLU A 170 23.54 4.64 1.85
C GLU A 170 23.03 3.31 2.44
N HIS A 171 22.38 3.37 3.60
CA HIS A 171 21.85 2.19 4.30
C HIS A 171 20.40 1.85 3.94
N THR A 172 19.85 2.40 2.85
CA THR A 172 18.45 2.17 2.43
C THR A 172 18.13 0.68 2.35
N HIS A 173 19.07 -0.15 1.91
CA HIS A 173 18.87 -1.58 1.82
C HIS A 173 18.77 -2.25 3.19
N ASP A 174 19.75 -2.03 4.08
CA ASP A 174 19.73 -2.57 5.44
C ASP A 174 18.47 -2.17 6.21
N ILE A 175 18.00 -0.94 6.00
CA ILE A 175 16.80 -0.39 6.62
C ILE A 175 15.55 -1.17 6.16
N GLN A 176 15.39 -1.37 4.85
CA GLN A 176 14.27 -2.13 4.30
C GLN A 176 14.27 -3.58 4.80
N GLU A 177 15.43 -4.24 4.84
CA GLU A 177 15.57 -5.61 5.35
C GLU A 177 15.14 -5.72 6.81
N HIS A 178 15.66 -4.81 7.66
CA HIS A 178 15.35 -4.79 9.08
C HIS A 178 13.84 -4.62 9.33
N PHE A 179 13.21 -3.66 8.66
CA PHE A 179 11.77 -3.41 8.81
C PHE A 179 10.93 -4.55 8.29
N TYR A 180 11.26 -5.14 7.14
CA TYR A 180 10.54 -6.31 6.65
C TYR A 180 10.57 -7.44 7.68
N ARG A 181 11.76 -7.84 8.14
CA ARG A 181 11.93 -8.96 9.08
C ARG A 181 11.17 -8.75 10.38
N LEU A 182 11.17 -7.54 10.92
CA LEU A 182 10.48 -7.25 12.19
C LEU A 182 8.99 -6.99 12.03
N SER A 183 8.56 -6.45 10.88
CA SER A 183 7.14 -6.24 10.63
C SER A 183 6.33 -7.54 10.65
N GLN A 184 6.92 -8.68 10.28
CA GLN A 184 6.29 -10.01 10.41
C GLN A 184 5.91 -10.38 11.84
N LYS A 185 6.52 -9.73 12.85
CA LYS A 185 6.21 -9.93 14.28
C LYS A 185 5.18 -8.95 14.81
N VAL A 186 4.92 -7.86 14.08
CA VAL A 186 4.02 -6.77 14.49
C VAL A 186 2.68 -6.85 13.77
N ALA A 187 2.69 -7.28 12.50
CA ALA A 187 1.50 -7.41 11.67
C ALA A 187 1.54 -8.74 10.89
N ASN A 188 0.36 -9.27 10.60
CA ASN A 188 0.24 -10.39 9.67
C ASN A 188 0.62 -9.92 8.26
N ARG A 189 1.39 -10.73 7.54
CA ARG A 189 1.96 -10.40 6.22
C ARG A 189 1.45 -11.41 5.20
N GLU A 190 0.81 -10.95 4.12
CA GLU A 190 0.30 -11.82 3.05
C GLU A 190 1.26 -11.88 1.87
N THR A 191 2.34 -12.66 2.00
CA THR A 191 3.43 -12.69 1.02
C THR A 191 3.19 -13.61 -0.19
N ALA A 192 2.02 -14.26 -0.26
CA ALA A 192 1.66 -15.14 -1.38
C ALA A 192 1.39 -14.37 -2.67
N VAL A 193 0.90 -13.13 -2.58
CA VAL A 193 0.66 -12.23 -3.71
C VAL A 193 1.47 -10.97 -3.48
N LEU A 194 2.27 -10.60 -4.48
CA LEU A 194 3.08 -9.40 -4.47
C LEU A 194 2.60 -8.43 -5.55
N TYR A 195 2.29 -7.21 -5.14
CA TYR A 195 1.97 -6.13 -6.06
C TYR A 195 3.21 -5.32 -6.37
N TYR A 196 3.45 -5.06 -7.65
CA TYR A 196 4.53 -4.20 -8.10
C TYR A 196 3.99 -3.05 -8.93
N ASP A 197 4.41 -1.84 -8.57
CA ASP A 197 4.16 -0.64 -9.36
C ASP A 197 5.41 0.24 -9.44
N CYS A 198 5.48 1.04 -10.49
CA CYS A 198 6.53 2.01 -10.73
C CYS A 198 5.93 3.42 -10.86
N THR A 199 6.29 4.29 -9.94
CA THR A 199 5.91 5.71 -9.96
C THR A 199 7.12 6.60 -10.27
N ASN A 200 6.89 7.89 -10.49
CA ASN A 200 7.95 8.88 -10.59
C ASN A 200 7.69 10.14 -9.77
N PHE A 201 8.80 10.75 -9.34
CA PHE A 201 8.84 12.04 -8.64
C PHE A 201 9.49 13.06 -9.55
N PHE A 202 8.83 14.20 -9.77
CA PHE A 202 9.40 15.30 -10.53
C PHE A 202 10.10 16.30 -9.60
N PHE A 203 11.04 17.05 -10.17
CA PHE A 203 11.78 18.10 -9.47
C PHE A 203 11.58 19.41 -10.19
N GLU A 204 11.33 20.49 -9.45
CA GLU A 204 11.25 21.85 -10.00
C GLU A 204 12.66 22.40 -10.23
N ILE A 205 13.36 21.78 -11.17
CA ILE A 205 14.70 22.16 -11.62
C ILE A 205 14.70 22.25 -13.14
N GLU A 206 15.60 23.06 -13.67
CA GLU A 206 15.68 23.32 -15.11
C GLU A 206 16.51 22.26 -15.82
N GLU A 207 17.53 21.70 -15.16
CA GLU A 207 18.50 20.78 -15.76
C GLU A 207 18.52 19.41 -15.09
N ALA A 208 18.79 18.37 -15.89
CA ALA A 208 18.95 17.01 -15.41
C ALA A 208 20.30 16.83 -14.67
N GLU A 209 20.29 16.09 -13.57
CA GLU A 209 21.47 15.86 -12.73
C GLU A 209 21.37 14.53 -11.98
N GLY A 210 22.41 13.70 -12.05
CA GLY A 210 22.47 12.42 -11.34
C GLY A 210 21.28 11.52 -11.69
N LEU A 211 20.48 11.13 -10.69
CA LEU A 211 19.26 10.34 -10.90
C LEU A 211 18.12 11.14 -11.55
N LYS A 212 18.13 12.47 -11.41
CA LYS A 212 17.08 13.36 -11.93
C LYS A 212 17.30 13.51 -13.42
N GLN A 213 16.59 12.74 -14.24
CA GLN A 213 16.76 12.73 -15.70
C GLN A 213 15.43 12.94 -16.40
N TYR A 214 15.45 13.50 -17.61
CA TYR A 214 14.23 13.62 -18.42
C TYR A 214 13.75 12.24 -18.84
N GLY A 215 12.45 12.00 -18.68
CA GLY A 215 11.81 10.74 -19.00
C GLY A 215 10.31 10.89 -19.12
N ARG A 216 9.60 9.77 -19.25
CA ARG A 216 8.14 9.78 -19.35
C ARG A 216 7.50 10.03 -17.98
N SER A 217 7.26 11.30 -17.65
CA SER A 217 6.55 11.70 -16.44
C SER A 217 5.13 11.13 -16.43
N LYS A 218 4.69 10.54 -15.30
CA LYS A 218 3.30 10.06 -15.15
C LYS A 218 2.32 11.24 -15.09
N GLU A 219 2.79 12.40 -14.63
CA GLU A 219 2.04 13.67 -14.63
C GLU A 219 2.20 14.47 -15.93
N ASN A 220 2.90 13.94 -16.94
CA ASN A 220 3.22 14.64 -18.19
C ASN A 220 3.95 15.98 -18.01
N ARG A 221 4.78 16.11 -16.97
CA ARG A 221 5.62 17.29 -16.76
C ARG A 221 6.90 17.23 -17.60
N PRO A 222 7.42 18.38 -18.09
CA PRO A 222 8.66 18.44 -18.85
C PRO A 222 9.91 18.36 -17.96
N ASN A 223 9.75 18.45 -16.65
CA ASN A 223 10.86 18.50 -15.70
C ASN A 223 11.60 17.16 -15.56
N PRO A 224 12.86 17.18 -15.10
CA PRO A 224 13.56 15.97 -14.71
C PRO A 224 12.79 15.19 -13.63
N ILE A 225 12.82 13.87 -13.75
CA ILE A 225 12.15 12.95 -12.84
C ILE A 225 13.13 11.93 -12.26
N VAL A 226 12.70 11.28 -11.19
CA VAL A 226 13.31 10.08 -10.62
C VAL A 226 12.23 9.01 -10.55
N GLN A 227 12.58 7.75 -10.81
CA GLN A 227 11.65 6.63 -10.76
C GLN A 227 11.77 5.86 -9.44
N MET A 228 10.66 5.31 -8.96
CA MET A 228 10.63 4.41 -7.81
C MET A 228 9.76 3.20 -8.12
N GLY A 229 10.39 2.02 -8.10
CA GLY A 229 9.69 0.73 -8.09
C GLY A 229 9.42 0.29 -6.66
N LEU A 230 8.20 -0.17 -6.38
CA LEU A 230 7.76 -0.58 -5.05
C LEU A 230 7.08 -1.94 -5.10
N PHE A 231 7.51 -2.86 -4.23
CA PHE A 231 6.78 -4.08 -3.92
C PHE A 231 5.98 -3.93 -2.64
N MET A 232 4.73 -4.42 -2.68
CA MET A 232 3.85 -4.57 -1.54
C MET A 232 3.34 -6.01 -1.47
N ASP A 233 3.00 -6.46 -0.27
CA ASP A 233 2.32 -7.74 -0.07
C ASP A 233 0.81 -7.63 -0.32
N GLY A 234 0.10 -8.76 -0.21
CA GLY A 234 -1.36 -8.85 -0.37
C GLY A 234 -2.16 -7.93 0.56
N SER A 235 -1.58 -7.58 1.71
CA SER A 235 -2.15 -6.67 2.70
C SER A 235 -1.82 -5.20 2.43
N GLY A 236 -1.13 -4.89 1.32
CA GLY A 236 -0.74 -3.53 0.94
C GLY A 236 0.43 -2.97 1.75
N ILE A 237 1.18 -3.81 2.48
CA ILE A 237 2.31 -3.34 3.28
C ILE A 237 3.59 -3.41 2.43
N PRO A 238 4.38 -2.32 2.33
CA PRO A 238 5.65 -2.31 1.60
C PRO A 238 6.61 -3.41 2.03
N LEU A 239 7.31 -3.98 1.05
CA LEU A 239 8.34 -5.00 1.21
C LEU A 239 9.72 -4.42 0.90
N ALA A 240 9.87 -3.92 -0.32
CA ALA A 240 11.11 -3.31 -0.78
C ALA A 240 10.81 -2.29 -1.87
N PHE A 241 11.69 -1.31 -1.99
CA PHE A 241 11.67 -0.35 -3.08
C PHE A 241 13.08 -0.12 -3.62
N ASN A 242 13.13 0.36 -4.87
CA ASN A 242 14.36 0.83 -5.49
C ASN A 242 14.10 2.18 -6.17
N ILE A 243 15.12 3.04 -6.17
CA ILE A 243 15.09 4.35 -6.81
C ILE A 243 16.04 4.29 -8.01
N THR A 244 15.56 4.68 -9.19
CA THR A 244 16.34 4.66 -10.43
C THR A 244 16.26 5.98 -11.17
N SER A 245 17.16 6.17 -12.12
CA SER A 245 17.21 7.38 -12.92
C SER A 245 15.92 7.58 -13.73
N GLY A 246 15.50 8.83 -13.91
CA GLY A 246 14.24 9.19 -14.56
C GLY A 246 14.00 8.64 -15.97
N ASN A 247 15.08 8.37 -16.71
CA ASN A 247 15.07 7.83 -18.06
C ASN A 247 15.14 6.29 -18.11
N THR A 248 15.16 5.62 -16.95
CA THR A 248 15.25 4.16 -16.88
C THR A 248 13.96 3.52 -17.42
N ASN A 249 14.07 2.38 -18.11
CA ASN A 249 12.90 1.63 -18.52
C ASN A 249 12.30 0.91 -17.31
N GLU A 250 11.04 1.22 -16.99
CA GLU A 250 10.30 0.66 -15.85
C GLU A 250 10.25 -0.88 -15.85
N GLN A 251 10.37 -1.53 -17.01
CA GLN A 251 10.40 -3.01 -17.10
C GLN A 251 11.67 -3.60 -16.48
N THR A 252 12.76 -2.85 -16.45
CA THR A 252 14.06 -3.33 -15.97
C THR A 252 14.22 -3.24 -14.45
N THR A 253 13.35 -2.46 -13.79
CA THR A 253 13.43 -2.19 -12.36
C THR A 253 12.85 -3.32 -11.49
N LEU A 254 12.03 -4.20 -12.08
CA LEU A 254 11.40 -5.35 -11.43
C LEU A 254 12.43 -6.40 -10.97
N LYS A 255 13.27 -6.90 -11.90
CA LYS A 255 14.18 -8.04 -11.65
C LYS A 255 15.19 -7.83 -10.51
N PRO A 256 15.86 -6.66 -10.39
CA PRO A 256 16.78 -6.41 -9.28
C PRO A 256 16.09 -6.52 -7.93
N LEU A 257 14.85 -6.01 -7.84
CA LEU A 257 14.09 -5.96 -6.61
C LEU A 257 13.51 -7.36 -6.26
N GLU A 258 13.12 -8.16 -7.25
CA GLU A 258 12.73 -9.57 -7.03
C GLU A 258 13.90 -10.44 -6.56
N LYS A 259 15.09 -10.29 -7.15
CA LYS A 259 16.31 -10.99 -6.68
C LYS A 259 16.60 -10.68 -5.22
N ARG A 260 16.34 -9.44 -4.83
CA ARG A 260 16.51 -8.98 -3.47
C ARG A 260 15.46 -9.58 -2.54
N ILE A 261 14.19 -9.61 -2.95
CA ILE A 261 13.13 -10.31 -2.20
C ILE A 261 13.49 -11.78 -1.98
N LEU A 262 13.98 -12.46 -3.01
CA LEU A 262 14.40 -13.86 -2.90
C LEU A 262 15.56 -14.05 -1.90
N LYS A 263 16.55 -13.15 -1.94
CA LYS A 263 17.75 -13.20 -1.08
C LYS A 263 17.47 -12.80 0.36
N ASP A 264 16.88 -11.63 0.55
CA ASP A 264 16.75 -10.95 1.85
C ASP A 264 15.51 -11.46 2.62
N PHE A 265 14.48 -11.93 1.90
CA PHE A 265 13.19 -12.28 2.49
C PHE A 265 12.86 -13.78 2.43
N HIS A 266 13.70 -14.59 1.77
CA HIS A 266 13.53 -16.05 1.64
C HIS A 266 12.15 -16.49 1.13
N LEU A 267 11.48 -15.65 0.35
CA LEU A 267 10.18 -15.96 -0.25
C LEU A 267 10.38 -16.80 -1.51
N SER A 268 10.14 -18.10 -1.45
CA SER A 268 10.31 -18.99 -2.62
C SER A 268 9.05 -19.08 -3.52
N LYS A 269 7.88 -18.83 -2.94
CA LYS A 269 6.57 -19.04 -3.59
C LYS A 269 5.72 -17.79 -3.49
N PHE A 270 5.52 -17.12 -4.63
CA PHE A 270 4.67 -15.93 -4.72
C PHE A 270 4.15 -15.70 -6.14
N VAL A 271 3.04 -14.98 -6.23
CA VAL A 271 2.43 -14.49 -7.46
C VAL A 271 2.75 -13.01 -7.62
N VAL A 272 3.42 -12.63 -8.72
CA VAL A 272 3.71 -11.23 -9.03
C VAL A 272 2.59 -10.63 -9.88
N CYS A 273 1.92 -9.61 -9.34
CA CYS A 273 0.87 -8.85 -10.02
C CYS A 273 1.46 -7.55 -10.58
N THR A 274 1.43 -7.38 -11.91
CA THR A 274 1.96 -6.18 -12.59
C THR A 274 1.08 -5.68 -13.73
N ASP A 275 1.09 -4.37 -13.96
CA ASP A 275 0.51 -3.76 -15.15
C ASP A 275 1.21 -4.15 -16.47
N ALA A 276 0.49 -4.01 -17.57
CA ALA A 276 0.95 -4.33 -18.93
C ALA A 276 2.24 -3.60 -19.31
N GLY A 277 2.43 -2.38 -18.80
CA GLY A 277 3.63 -1.59 -19.06
C GLY A 277 4.91 -2.19 -18.48
N LEU A 278 4.78 -2.96 -17.39
CA LEU A 278 5.87 -3.53 -16.60
C LEU A 278 6.16 -5.00 -16.97
N SER A 279 5.23 -5.65 -17.66
CA SER A 279 5.27 -7.08 -17.93
C SER A 279 5.82 -7.42 -19.32
N SER A 280 7.11 -7.18 -19.49
CA SER A 280 7.84 -7.68 -20.66
C SER A 280 7.81 -9.21 -20.72
N THR A 281 7.93 -9.80 -21.92
CA THR A 281 8.08 -11.25 -22.08
C THR A 281 9.24 -11.80 -21.24
N ALA A 282 10.32 -11.01 -21.09
CA ALA A 282 11.47 -11.37 -20.26
C ALA A 282 11.17 -11.36 -18.75
N ASN A 283 10.22 -10.53 -18.28
CA ASN A 283 9.76 -10.52 -16.89
C ASN A 283 8.80 -11.69 -16.63
N ARG A 284 7.86 -11.96 -17.54
CA ARG A 284 6.94 -13.11 -17.45
C ARG A 284 7.70 -14.44 -17.38
N LYS A 285 8.67 -14.65 -18.29
CA LYS A 285 9.54 -15.84 -18.27
C LYS A 285 10.31 -15.95 -16.96
N TYR A 286 10.85 -14.84 -16.45
CA TYR A 286 11.57 -14.83 -15.18
C TYR A 286 10.66 -15.21 -14.00
N ASN A 287 9.41 -14.74 -13.99
CA ASN A 287 8.41 -15.04 -12.96
C ASN A 287 7.69 -16.39 -13.12
N THR A 288 8.11 -17.18 -14.11
CA THR A 288 7.70 -18.59 -14.29
C THR A 288 8.74 -19.56 -13.70
N LEU A 289 9.95 -19.09 -13.32
CA LEU A 289 10.98 -20.00 -12.80
C LEU A 289 10.74 -20.36 -11.33
N GLY A 290 10.84 -21.66 -11.02
CA GLY A 290 10.65 -22.18 -9.66
C GLY A 290 9.17 -22.27 -9.31
N GLU A 291 8.81 -21.99 -8.05
CA GLU A 291 7.42 -22.00 -7.56
C GLU A 291 6.73 -20.62 -7.69
N ARG A 292 7.19 -19.80 -8.64
CA ARG A 292 6.65 -18.45 -8.85
C ARG A 292 5.61 -18.44 -9.93
N ALA A 293 4.71 -17.49 -9.80
CA ALA A 293 3.73 -17.20 -10.81
C ALA A 293 3.62 -15.70 -11.07
N PHE A 294 2.96 -15.35 -12.17
CA PHE A 294 2.65 -13.97 -12.48
C PHE A 294 1.18 -13.83 -12.87
N ILE A 295 0.61 -12.66 -12.59
CA ILE A 295 -0.65 -12.20 -13.16
C ILE A 295 -0.36 -10.84 -13.74
N THR A 296 -0.68 -10.65 -15.02
CA THR A 296 -0.38 -9.41 -15.69
C THR A 296 -1.41 -9.00 -16.70
N THR A 297 -1.68 -7.71 -16.75
CA THR A 297 -2.65 -7.15 -17.68
C THR A 297 -2.13 -7.25 -19.11
N GLN A 298 -2.99 -7.63 -20.04
CA GLN A 298 -2.68 -7.82 -21.45
C GLN A 298 -3.54 -6.85 -22.27
N SER A 299 -2.91 -6.03 -23.09
CA SER A 299 -3.64 -5.08 -23.94
C SER A 299 -4.42 -5.82 -25.02
N VAL A 300 -5.75 -5.76 -24.96
CA VAL A 300 -6.66 -6.35 -25.95
C VAL A 300 -6.42 -5.81 -27.37
N LYS A 301 -6.01 -4.54 -27.49
CA LYS A 301 -5.72 -3.91 -28.79
C LYS A 301 -4.42 -4.40 -29.43
N LYS A 302 -3.49 -4.94 -28.63
CA LYS A 302 -2.14 -5.37 -29.09
C LYS A 302 -1.97 -6.89 -29.16
N THR A 303 -3.04 -7.67 -28.98
CA THR A 303 -2.99 -9.14 -29.13
C THR A 303 -2.92 -9.55 -30.61
N LYS A 304 -2.48 -10.79 -30.85
CA LYS A 304 -2.41 -11.37 -32.20
C LYS A 304 -3.82 -11.56 -32.78
N LYS A 305 -3.94 -11.52 -34.12
CA LYS A 305 -5.22 -11.56 -34.84
C LYS A 305 -6.16 -12.69 -34.37
N HIS A 306 -5.66 -13.91 -34.30
CA HIS A 306 -6.46 -15.06 -33.86
C HIS A 306 -6.95 -14.94 -32.41
N LEU A 307 -6.20 -14.28 -31.52
CA LEU A 307 -6.64 -14.01 -30.15
C LEU A 307 -7.66 -12.88 -30.11
N LYS A 308 -7.56 -11.89 -31.00
CA LYS A 308 -8.58 -10.83 -31.17
C LYS A 308 -9.91 -11.41 -31.65
N GLU A 309 -9.87 -12.26 -32.67
CA GLU A 309 -11.06 -12.94 -33.18
C GLU A 309 -11.70 -13.79 -32.07
N TRP A 310 -10.90 -14.56 -31.34
CA TRP A 310 -11.39 -15.34 -30.21
C TRP A 310 -11.92 -14.48 -29.06
N LEU A 311 -11.27 -13.36 -28.69
CA LEU A 311 -11.71 -12.52 -27.57
C LEU A 311 -13.01 -11.78 -27.90
N LEU A 312 -13.18 -11.36 -29.16
CA LEU A 312 -14.37 -10.65 -29.63
C LEU A 312 -15.53 -11.60 -29.99
N ASP A 313 -15.30 -12.91 -30.02
CA ASP A 313 -16.37 -13.90 -30.14
C ASP A 313 -17.39 -13.68 -29.03
N LYS A 314 -18.65 -13.52 -29.45
CA LYS A 314 -19.76 -13.16 -28.58
C LYS A 314 -20.24 -14.32 -27.73
N SER A 315 -19.89 -15.55 -28.09
CA SER A 315 -20.30 -16.78 -27.43
C SER A 315 -19.26 -17.29 -26.42
N GLY A 316 -19.67 -18.24 -25.57
CA GLY A 316 -18.77 -18.97 -24.68
C GLY A 316 -18.40 -18.25 -23.39
N TRP A 317 -19.14 -17.20 -23.03
CA TRP A 317 -18.92 -16.42 -21.80
C TRP A 317 -19.55 -17.09 -20.59
N ARG A 318 -18.95 -16.93 -19.41
CA ARG A 318 -19.43 -17.55 -18.16
C ARG A 318 -19.37 -16.57 -17.01
N LEU A 319 -20.20 -16.79 -16.00
CA LEU A 319 -20.13 -16.08 -14.72
C LEU A 319 -19.32 -16.90 -13.72
N SER A 320 -18.74 -16.27 -12.70
CA SER A 320 -17.94 -16.99 -11.69
C SER A 320 -18.77 -17.94 -10.82
N HIS A 321 -20.07 -17.66 -10.68
CA HIS A 321 -21.00 -18.39 -9.83
C HIS A 321 -21.88 -19.39 -10.59
N ASP A 322 -21.80 -19.43 -11.93
CA ASP A 322 -22.60 -20.32 -12.77
C ASP A 322 -21.74 -20.96 -13.88
N LYS A 323 -22.12 -22.17 -14.31
CA LYS A 323 -21.53 -22.91 -15.42
C LYS A 323 -22.27 -22.69 -16.74
N GLN A 324 -23.37 -21.94 -16.75
CA GLN A 324 -24.07 -21.57 -17.97
C GLN A 324 -23.16 -20.79 -18.93
N SER A 325 -23.31 -21.06 -20.22
CA SER A 325 -22.68 -20.31 -21.30
C SER A 325 -23.61 -19.19 -21.77
N TYR A 326 -23.06 -17.99 -21.89
CA TYR A 326 -23.77 -16.78 -22.33
C TYR A 326 -23.25 -16.31 -23.68
N ASN A 327 -24.14 -15.64 -24.40
CA ASN A 327 -23.81 -14.79 -25.53
C ASN A 327 -23.96 -13.34 -25.09
N ILE A 328 -22.93 -12.52 -25.25
CA ILE A 328 -22.92 -11.12 -24.79
C ILE A 328 -23.94 -10.22 -25.50
N ASP A 329 -24.41 -10.60 -26.69
CA ASP A 329 -25.48 -9.85 -27.37
C ASP A 329 -26.85 -10.10 -26.73
N ASP A 330 -27.02 -11.24 -26.05
CA ASP A 330 -28.30 -11.71 -25.52
C ASP A 330 -28.46 -11.41 -24.02
N ILE A 331 -27.47 -10.79 -23.37
CA ILE A 331 -27.53 -10.47 -21.94
C ILE A 331 -28.42 -9.25 -21.69
N ASP A 332 -29.21 -9.31 -20.63
CA ASP A 332 -29.86 -8.13 -20.07
C ASP A 332 -28.81 -7.29 -19.32
N GLU A 333 -28.31 -6.23 -19.97
CA GLU A 333 -27.29 -5.35 -19.39
C GLU A 333 -27.76 -4.62 -18.11
N THR A 334 -29.07 -4.43 -17.94
CA THR A 334 -29.64 -3.84 -16.73
C THR A 334 -29.59 -4.82 -15.55
N ALA A 335 -29.97 -6.08 -15.78
CA ALA A 335 -29.90 -7.13 -14.77
C ALA A 335 -28.45 -7.48 -14.41
N HIS A 336 -27.58 -7.57 -15.42
CA HIS A 336 -26.18 -7.99 -15.28
C HIS A 336 -25.20 -6.82 -15.21
N PHE A 337 -25.66 -5.62 -14.85
CA PHE A 337 -24.83 -4.42 -14.90
C PHE A 337 -23.53 -4.53 -14.10
N SER A 338 -23.59 -5.16 -12.92
CA SER A 338 -22.43 -5.35 -12.04
C SER A 338 -21.69 -6.67 -12.22
N ASP A 339 -22.16 -7.51 -13.14
CA ASP A 339 -21.54 -8.81 -13.37
C ASP A 339 -20.29 -8.71 -14.25
N ILE A 340 -19.43 -9.71 -14.09
CA ILE A 340 -18.20 -9.89 -14.84
C ILE A 340 -18.27 -11.26 -15.49
N PHE A 341 -18.50 -11.26 -16.80
CA PHE A 341 -18.42 -12.44 -17.64
C PHE A 341 -16.95 -12.71 -17.96
N TYR A 342 -16.56 -13.98 -18.08
CA TYR A 342 -15.20 -14.33 -18.48
C TYR A 342 -15.16 -15.53 -19.42
N LYS A 343 -14.06 -15.62 -20.16
CA LYS A 343 -13.62 -16.80 -20.89
C LYS A 343 -12.11 -16.90 -20.83
N GLU A 344 -11.60 -18.11 -21.00
CA GLU A 344 -10.18 -18.37 -20.83
C GLU A 344 -9.68 -19.48 -21.77
N ARG A 345 -8.39 -19.44 -22.07
CA ARG A 345 -7.69 -20.49 -22.83
C ARG A 345 -6.20 -20.49 -22.52
N TRP A 346 -5.54 -21.61 -22.72
CA TRP A 346 -4.08 -21.65 -22.77
C TRP A 346 -3.59 -21.17 -24.14
N ILE A 347 -2.51 -20.40 -24.13
CA ILE A 347 -1.82 -19.89 -25.32
C ILE A 347 -0.32 -20.18 -25.19
N HIS A 348 0.33 -20.46 -26.32
CA HIS A 348 1.78 -20.64 -26.39
C HIS A 348 2.36 -19.57 -27.32
N GLU A 349 2.83 -18.48 -26.75
CA GLU A 349 3.28 -17.30 -27.49
C GLU A 349 4.66 -16.86 -27.03
N ASP A 350 5.51 -16.49 -27.99
CA ASP A 350 6.88 -15.99 -27.75
C ASP A 350 7.73 -16.95 -26.86
N GLY A 351 7.47 -18.26 -26.98
CA GLY A 351 8.11 -19.31 -26.20
C GLY A 351 7.72 -19.30 -24.72
N LEU A 352 6.51 -18.86 -24.39
CA LEU A 352 5.91 -18.91 -23.06
C LEU A 352 4.49 -19.45 -23.15
N GLU A 353 4.24 -20.56 -22.45
CA GLU A 353 2.89 -21.05 -22.20
C GLU A 353 2.26 -20.25 -21.06
N GLN A 354 1.06 -19.71 -21.31
CA GLN A 354 0.34 -18.90 -20.33
C GLN A 354 -1.17 -19.05 -20.57
N ARG A 355 -1.94 -18.96 -19.48
CA ARG A 355 -3.39 -18.85 -19.50
C ARG A 355 -3.78 -17.42 -19.80
N PHE A 356 -4.58 -17.25 -20.85
CA PHE A 356 -5.16 -15.99 -21.28
C PHE A 356 -6.61 -15.93 -20.82
N ILE A 357 -6.90 -15.00 -19.92
CA ILE A 357 -8.21 -14.80 -19.32
C ILE A 357 -8.74 -13.46 -19.81
N VAL A 358 -9.94 -13.45 -20.38
CA VAL A 358 -10.62 -12.25 -20.85
C VAL A 358 -11.92 -12.12 -20.08
N SER A 359 -12.18 -10.91 -19.58
CA SER A 359 -13.43 -10.55 -18.93
C SER A 359 -14.19 -9.49 -19.71
N TYR A 360 -15.51 -9.55 -19.64
CA TYR A 360 -16.44 -8.56 -20.18
C TYR A 360 -17.40 -8.09 -19.07
N SER A 361 -17.65 -6.79 -18.98
CA SER A 361 -18.62 -6.22 -18.03
C SER A 361 -19.41 -5.06 -18.66
N PRO A 362 -20.75 -5.05 -18.58
CA PRO A 362 -21.58 -3.95 -19.08
C PRO A 362 -21.22 -2.60 -18.43
N LYS A 363 -20.98 -2.59 -17.10
CA LYS A 363 -20.53 -1.38 -16.39
C LYS A 363 -19.21 -0.85 -16.93
N TYR A 364 -18.25 -1.74 -17.22
CA TYR A 364 -16.96 -1.31 -17.77
C TYR A 364 -17.09 -0.82 -19.22
N ARG A 365 -17.97 -1.45 -20.02
CA ARG A 365 -18.32 -1.01 -21.38
C ARG A 365 -18.86 0.41 -21.37
N GLN A 366 -19.86 0.68 -20.53
CA GLN A 366 -20.47 2.00 -20.42
C GLN A 366 -19.42 3.06 -20.00
N TYR A 367 -18.56 2.73 -19.05
CA TYR A 367 -17.47 3.61 -18.63
C TYR A 367 -16.50 3.93 -19.77
N GLN A 368 -16.01 2.92 -20.49
CA GLN A 368 -15.07 3.12 -21.61
C GLN A 368 -15.71 3.88 -22.77
N ALA A 369 -16.98 3.60 -23.07
CA ALA A 369 -17.76 4.33 -24.07
C ALA A 369 -17.89 5.82 -23.70
N ALA A 370 -18.20 6.15 -22.45
CA ALA A 370 -18.28 7.54 -21.98
C ALA A 370 -16.91 8.26 -22.06
N VAL A 371 -15.82 7.58 -21.70
CA VAL A 371 -14.46 8.12 -21.83
C VAL A 371 -14.10 8.38 -23.30
N ARG A 372 -14.45 7.46 -24.22
CA ARG A 372 -14.25 7.65 -25.66
C ARG A 372 -15.11 8.80 -26.19
N GLN A 373 -16.38 8.90 -25.82
CA GLN A 373 -17.25 9.99 -26.24
C GLN A 373 -16.65 11.35 -25.88
N GLY A 374 -16.15 11.52 -24.65
CA GLY A 374 -15.46 12.75 -24.27
C GLY A 374 -14.16 13.03 -25.06
N GLN A 375 -13.51 12.00 -25.63
CA GLN A 375 -12.38 12.20 -26.56
C GLN A 375 -12.85 12.61 -27.95
N ILE A 376 -13.95 12.03 -28.45
CA ILE A 376 -14.59 12.38 -29.72
C ILE A 376 -15.07 13.84 -29.69
N ASP A 377 -15.75 14.26 -28.61
CA ASP A 377 -16.23 15.63 -28.44
C ASP A 377 -15.08 16.65 -28.49
N ARG A 378 -13.92 16.30 -27.91
CA ARG A 378 -12.70 17.13 -28.00
C ARG A 378 -12.11 17.14 -29.40
N ALA A 379 -12.12 16.01 -30.12
CA ALA A 379 -11.65 15.95 -31.49
C ALA A 379 -12.54 16.79 -32.42
N LEU A 380 -13.87 16.72 -32.26
CA LEU A 380 -14.84 17.52 -32.99
C LEU A 380 -14.59 19.03 -32.83
N LYS A 381 -14.36 19.48 -31.60
CA LYS A 381 -14.01 20.89 -31.34
C LYS A 381 -12.73 21.32 -32.06
N LYS A 382 -11.71 20.46 -32.13
CA LYS A 382 -10.45 20.76 -32.84
C LYS A 382 -10.59 20.77 -34.35
N VAL A 383 -11.51 19.98 -34.92
CA VAL A 383 -11.82 20.02 -36.36
C VAL A 383 -12.48 21.34 -36.73
N GLN A 384 -13.34 21.88 -35.85
CA GLN A 384 -14.02 23.16 -36.04
C GLN A 384 -13.08 24.37 -35.90
N GLU A 385 -12.04 24.28 -35.05
CA GLU A 385 -11.01 25.31 -34.84
C GLU A 385 -9.61 24.77 -35.17
N PRO A 386 -9.24 24.64 -36.46
CA PRO A 386 -8.00 24.02 -36.88
C PRO A 386 -6.79 24.91 -36.52
N SER A 387 -6.13 24.60 -35.42
CA SER A 387 -4.74 24.99 -35.14
C SER A 387 -3.82 23.79 -35.41
N ARG A 388 -2.51 24.00 -35.64
CA ARG A 388 -1.53 22.96 -36.06
C ARG A 388 -1.81 21.58 -35.43
N LEU A 389 -2.44 20.70 -36.22
CA LEU A 389 -2.77 19.33 -35.81
C LEU A 389 -1.53 18.45 -36.00
N HIS A 390 -0.75 18.26 -34.94
CA HIS A 390 0.29 17.23 -34.89
C HIS A 390 -0.17 16.11 -33.97
N GLN A 391 -0.11 14.87 -34.44
CA GLN A 391 -0.43 13.70 -33.62
C GLN A 391 0.72 13.43 -32.63
N LYS A 392 0.48 13.58 -31.32
CA LYS A 392 1.44 13.25 -30.27
C LYS A 392 1.00 12.01 -29.50
N GLY A 393 1.35 10.83 -30.04
CA GLY A 393 1.19 9.55 -29.36
C GLY A 393 -0.19 8.88 -29.52
N ALA A 394 -0.31 7.64 -29.04
CA ALA A 394 -1.45 6.76 -29.30
C ALA A 394 -2.76 7.17 -28.59
N ASN A 395 -2.69 8.01 -27.56
CA ASN A 395 -3.84 8.48 -26.77
C ASN A 395 -4.27 9.91 -27.14
N ASP A 396 -3.62 10.54 -28.12
CA ASP A 396 -4.00 11.86 -28.58
C ASP A 396 -5.42 11.82 -29.17
N VAL A 397 -6.22 12.86 -28.90
CA VAL A 397 -7.55 13.04 -29.49
C VAL A 397 -7.45 13.22 -31.01
N ASN A 398 -6.31 13.73 -31.49
CA ASN A 398 -6.04 13.92 -32.91
C ASN A 398 -6.04 12.60 -33.71
N ARG A 399 -5.96 11.43 -33.04
CA ARG A 399 -6.06 10.14 -33.72
C ARG A 399 -7.45 9.89 -34.34
N PHE A 400 -8.49 10.54 -33.85
CA PHE A 400 -9.84 10.46 -34.41
C PHE A 400 -10.07 11.47 -35.55
N ILE A 401 -9.01 12.15 -36.01
CA ILE A 401 -9.08 13.15 -37.08
C ILE A 401 -8.36 12.61 -38.31
N LYS A 402 -9.09 12.47 -39.41
CA LYS A 402 -8.57 12.13 -40.74
C LYS A 402 -8.31 13.42 -41.51
N SER A 403 -7.12 13.54 -42.11
CA SER A 403 -6.74 14.70 -42.92
C SER A 403 -6.68 14.31 -44.39
N THR A 404 -7.59 14.82 -45.20
CA THR A 404 -7.62 14.58 -46.63
C THR A 404 -7.02 15.79 -47.35
N HIS A 405 -6.00 15.55 -48.16
CA HIS A 405 -5.34 16.60 -48.95
C HIS A 405 -6.01 16.63 -50.32
N VAL A 406 -6.71 17.70 -50.66
CA VAL A 406 -7.47 17.79 -51.91
C VAL A 406 -6.76 18.73 -52.88
N THR A 407 -6.45 18.23 -54.08
CA THR A 407 -6.10 19.05 -55.25
C THR A 407 -6.97 18.71 -56.43
N GLN A 408 -7.31 19.70 -57.24
CA GLN A 408 -8.05 19.50 -58.48
C GLN A 408 -7.22 18.84 -59.60
N ASP A 409 -5.88 18.90 -59.57
CA ASP A 409 -5.03 18.51 -60.72
C ASP A 409 -3.78 17.65 -60.40
N GLY A 410 -3.74 16.95 -59.26
CA GLY A 410 -2.68 15.96 -59.01
C GLY A 410 -1.29 16.49 -58.61
N GLU A 411 -1.17 17.74 -58.15
CA GLU A 411 0.02 18.24 -57.42
C GLU A 411 -0.25 18.40 -55.91
N ILE A 412 0.78 18.75 -55.10
CA ILE A 412 0.71 18.74 -53.62
C ILE A 412 -0.28 19.79 -53.09
N ALA A 413 -1.34 19.35 -52.39
CA ALA A 413 -2.42 20.20 -51.88
C ALA A 413 -1.99 21.16 -50.77
N GLN A 414 -2.35 22.45 -50.92
CA GLN A 414 -2.18 23.46 -49.87
C GLN A 414 -3.32 23.47 -48.83
N GLN A 415 -4.47 22.83 -49.11
CA GLN A 415 -5.61 22.78 -48.19
C GLN A 415 -5.87 21.33 -47.74
N ALA A 416 -5.78 21.10 -46.43
CA ALA A 416 -6.15 19.84 -45.79
C ALA A 416 -7.57 19.98 -45.20
N GLU A 417 -8.48 19.12 -45.64
CA GLU A 417 -9.79 18.96 -45.02
C GLU A 417 -9.66 17.99 -43.85
N HIS A 418 -10.07 18.43 -42.66
CA HIS A 418 -10.05 17.61 -41.45
C HIS A 418 -11.45 17.09 -41.15
N THR A 419 -11.60 15.77 -41.09
CA THR A 419 -12.86 15.09 -40.79
C THR A 419 -12.66 14.10 -39.65
N ILE A 420 -13.76 13.64 -39.03
CA ILE A 420 -13.68 12.60 -38.01
C ILE A 420 -13.50 11.23 -38.68
N ASP A 421 -12.56 10.45 -38.16
CA ASP A 421 -12.31 9.07 -38.56
C ASP A 421 -13.31 8.13 -37.90
N GLN A 422 -14.47 7.96 -38.54
CA GLN A 422 -15.57 7.13 -38.06
C GLN A 422 -15.16 5.64 -37.99
N ASP A 423 -14.41 5.15 -38.98
CA ASP A 423 -13.93 3.76 -39.03
C ASP A 423 -13.09 3.45 -37.79
N ARG A 424 -12.22 4.38 -37.39
CA ARG A 424 -11.39 4.21 -36.19
C ARG A 424 -12.18 4.30 -34.88
N ILE A 425 -13.24 5.09 -34.83
CA ILE A 425 -14.14 5.13 -33.67
C ILE A 425 -14.81 3.78 -33.48
N GLU A 426 -15.34 3.21 -34.57
CA GLU A 426 -15.98 1.89 -34.57
C GLU A 426 -14.99 0.78 -34.23
N GLU A 427 -13.77 0.85 -34.78
CA GLU A 427 -12.69 -0.06 -34.43
C GLU A 427 -12.36 0.01 -32.94
N GLU A 428 -12.28 1.19 -32.33
CA GLU A 428 -11.99 1.29 -30.90
C GLU A 428 -13.17 0.88 -30.02
N ALA A 429 -14.42 1.11 -30.46
CA ALA A 429 -15.64 0.78 -29.73
C ALA A 429 -15.83 -0.73 -29.53
N GLN A 430 -15.36 -1.56 -30.46
CA GLN A 430 -15.48 -3.02 -30.36
C GLN A 430 -14.78 -3.60 -29.13
N TYR A 431 -13.80 -2.88 -28.56
CA TYR A 431 -13.03 -3.34 -27.40
C TYR A 431 -13.63 -2.88 -26.07
N ASP A 432 -14.74 -2.15 -26.08
CA ASP A 432 -15.36 -1.68 -24.84
C ASP A 432 -15.92 -2.82 -24.01
N GLY A 433 -15.70 -2.72 -22.69
CA GLY A 433 -16.13 -3.72 -21.72
C GLY A 433 -15.14 -4.87 -21.57
N PHE A 434 -14.20 -5.02 -22.50
CA PHE A 434 -13.21 -6.09 -22.46
C PHE A 434 -11.97 -5.72 -21.65
N TYR A 435 -11.53 -6.66 -20.84
CA TYR A 435 -10.27 -6.60 -20.10
C TYR A 435 -9.59 -7.96 -20.17
N ALA A 436 -8.26 -7.99 -20.28
CA ALA A 436 -7.54 -9.24 -20.44
C ALA A 436 -6.31 -9.32 -19.54
N VAL A 437 -6.03 -10.54 -19.10
CA VAL A 437 -4.96 -10.88 -18.17
C VAL A 437 -4.26 -12.15 -18.65
N CYS A 438 -2.95 -12.20 -18.49
CA CYS A 438 -2.15 -13.41 -18.70
C CYS A 438 -1.59 -13.90 -17.35
N THR A 439 -1.57 -15.20 -17.17
CA THR A 439 -0.98 -15.85 -15.99
C THR A 439 -0.41 -17.22 -16.33
N ASN A 440 0.48 -17.76 -15.51
CA ASN A 440 0.95 -19.15 -15.60
C ASN A 440 0.26 -20.07 -14.56
N LEU A 441 -0.89 -19.65 -14.02
CA LEU A 441 -1.70 -20.37 -13.01
C LEU A 441 -2.89 -21.15 -13.58
#